data_AF-A0A2N1HHZ2-F1
#
_entry.id   AF-A0A2N1HHZ2-F1
#
_cell.length_a   1.000
_cell.length_b   1.000
_cell.length_c   1.000
_cell.angle_alpha   90.00
_cell.angle_beta   90.00
_cell.angle_gamma   90.00
#
_symmetry.space_group_name_H-M   'P 1'
#
loop_
_entity.id
_entity.type
_entity.pdbx_description
1 polymer ?
#
loop_
_entity_poly.entity_id
_entity_poly.type
_entity_poly.pdbx_seq_one_letter_code
_entity_poly.pdbx_strand_id
1 'polypeptide(L)'
;MENVLENKLVNIKSWKLGSKTAVHKPLLILYVLSQYKKGHKRLFNFEYELYDQVKSLLERYNQNSKSQHPEYPFWRLQKDGFWEVKIQKEVSLTSSGDAPKKKLFESKAEGGFKPLFYDKLSCDKHIIDLLSLSLLKAHFTENLQNALIKYFEINLTPLGTENLSEDLSTQFNYGSLLEELISEFHM
;
A
#
# COMPACT_ATOMS: atom_id res chain seq x y z
N MET A 1 9.64 7.09 13.78
CA MET A 1 9.07 5.77 13.38
C MET A 1 8.05 5.87 12.25
N GLU A 2 7.21 6.91 12.18
CA GLU A 2 6.32 7.17 11.02
C GLU A 2 7.07 7.16 9.69
N ASN A 3 8.18 7.90 9.66
CA ASN A 3 9.11 7.97 8.53
C ASN A 3 9.65 6.60 8.10
N VAL A 4 9.67 5.58 8.97
CA VAL A 4 10.23 4.26 8.61
C VAL A 4 9.24 3.48 7.75
N LEU A 5 7.96 3.48 8.11
CA LEU A 5 6.94 2.80 7.31
C LEU A 5 6.71 3.54 5.99
N GLU A 6 6.58 4.86 6.05
CA GLU A 6 6.42 5.68 4.85
C GLU A 6 7.58 5.48 3.87
N ASN A 7 8.84 5.56 4.34
CA ASN A 7 10.00 5.31 3.49
C ASN A 7 9.96 3.90 2.88
N LYS A 8 9.51 2.89 3.61
CA LYS A 8 9.37 1.52 3.08
C LYS A 8 8.28 1.43 2.01
N LEU A 9 7.18 2.16 2.16
CA LEU A 9 6.07 2.21 1.20
C LEU A 9 6.47 2.96 -0.09
N VAL A 10 7.12 4.10 0.05
CA VAL A 10 7.63 4.89 -1.09
C VAL A 10 8.71 4.11 -1.85
N ASN A 11 9.57 3.37 -1.16
CA ASN A 11 10.68 2.63 -1.76
C ASN A 11 10.42 1.13 -1.95
N ILE A 12 9.16 0.69 -2.05
CA ILE A 12 8.87 -0.73 -2.28
C ILE A 12 9.58 -1.25 -3.55
N LYS A 13 10.11 -2.47 -3.45
CA LYS A 13 10.79 -3.11 -4.58
C LYS A 13 9.77 -3.52 -5.62
N SER A 14 9.59 -2.69 -6.63
CA SER A 14 8.74 -2.98 -7.79
C SER A 14 9.57 -3.57 -8.92
N TRP A 15 9.00 -4.55 -9.63
CA TRP A 15 9.60 -5.01 -10.88
C TRP A 15 9.55 -3.87 -11.90
N LYS A 16 10.67 -3.64 -12.59
CA LYS A 16 10.80 -2.66 -13.67
C LYS A 16 10.95 -3.39 -14.99
N LEU A 17 10.06 -3.12 -15.94
CA LEU A 17 10.25 -3.48 -17.35
C LEU A 17 10.33 -2.19 -18.16
N GLY A 18 11.54 -1.75 -18.48
CA GLY A 18 11.77 -0.45 -19.12
C GLY A 18 11.29 0.70 -18.23
N SER A 19 10.43 1.57 -18.76
CA SER A 19 9.82 2.70 -18.06
C SER A 19 8.58 2.34 -17.22
N LYS A 20 8.09 1.09 -17.28
CA LYS A 20 6.89 0.67 -16.56
C LYS A 20 7.25 0.01 -15.23
N THR A 21 6.78 0.62 -14.15
CA THR A 21 6.83 0.07 -12.79
C THR A 21 5.57 -0.77 -12.53
N ALA A 22 5.74 -1.95 -11.94
CA ALA A 22 4.63 -2.84 -11.63
C ALA A 22 3.72 -2.27 -10.51
N VAL A 23 2.48 -1.91 -10.85
CA VAL A 23 1.45 -1.39 -9.90
C VAL A 23 0.90 -2.42 -8.89
N HIS A 24 1.39 -3.66 -8.94
CA HIS A 24 0.80 -4.78 -8.24
C HIS A 24 0.92 -4.69 -6.70
N LYS A 25 2.12 -4.36 -6.22
CA LYS A 25 2.36 -4.20 -4.78
C LYS A 25 1.66 -2.96 -4.22
N PRO A 26 1.76 -1.76 -4.85
CA PRO A 26 1.02 -0.60 -4.38
C PRO A 26 -0.49 -0.83 -4.28
N LEU A 27 -1.13 -1.48 -5.26
CA LEU A 27 -2.57 -1.76 -5.21
C LEU A 27 -2.96 -2.69 -4.06
N LEU A 28 -2.17 -3.74 -3.80
CA LEU A 28 -2.38 -4.62 -2.63
C LEU A 28 -2.25 -3.83 -1.32
N ILE A 29 -1.28 -2.94 -1.21
CA ILE A 29 -1.08 -2.12 -0.01
C ILE A 29 -2.24 -1.15 0.20
N LEU A 30 -2.69 -0.45 -0.84
CA LEU A 30 -3.84 0.47 -0.76
C LEU A 30 -5.10 -0.26 -0.27
N TYR A 31 -5.36 -1.44 -0.82
CA TYR A 31 -6.46 -2.28 -0.33
C TYR A 31 -6.33 -2.56 1.16
N VAL A 32 -5.19 -3.07 1.61
CA VAL A 32 -4.95 -3.39 3.02
C VAL A 32 -5.11 -2.16 3.92
N LEU A 33 -4.54 -1.02 3.54
CA LEU A 33 -4.66 0.25 4.26
C LEU A 33 -6.13 0.67 4.40
N SER A 34 -6.91 0.61 3.32
CA SER A 34 -8.35 0.91 3.36
C SER A 34 -9.13 0.01 4.32
N GLN A 35 -8.73 -1.27 4.42
CA GLN A 35 -9.39 -2.21 5.31
C GLN A 35 -8.99 -1.97 6.78
N TYR A 36 -7.74 -1.60 7.05
CA TYR A 36 -7.32 -1.15 8.37
C TYR A 36 -8.06 0.12 8.82
N LYS A 37 -8.31 1.07 7.91
CA LYS A 37 -9.14 2.25 8.19
C LYS A 37 -10.55 1.85 8.67
N LYS A 38 -11.12 0.81 8.06
CA LYS A 38 -12.41 0.19 8.44
C LYS A 38 -12.36 -0.67 9.71
N GLY A 39 -11.21 -0.77 10.38
CA GLY A 39 -11.06 -1.54 11.62
C GLY A 39 -10.81 -3.03 11.41
N HIS A 40 -10.34 -3.44 10.22
CA HIS A 40 -10.00 -4.83 9.96
C HIS A 40 -8.86 -5.32 10.88
N LYS A 41 -8.89 -6.61 11.20
CA LYS A 41 -7.82 -7.28 11.95
C LYS A 41 -6.52 -7.30 11.15
N ARG A 42 -5.40 -7.53 11.83
CA ARG A 42 -4.07 -7.41 11.23
C ARG A 42 -3.83 -8.31 10.01
N LEU A 43 -4.23 -9.58 10.11
CA LEU A 43 -3.96 -10.59 9.09
C LEU A 43 -5.22 -10.82 8.26
N PHE A 44 -5.02 -10.96 6.95
CA PHE A 44 -6.05 -11.25 5.97
C PHE A 44 -5.81 -12.65 5.41
N ASN A 45 -6.86 -13.44 5.32
CA ASN A 45 -6.84 -14.68 4.59
C ASN A 45 -6.62 -14.42 3.09
N PHE A 46 -5.60 -15.05 2.52
CA PHE A 46 -5.24 -14.80 1.13
C PHE A 46 -6.33 -15.23 0.15
N GLU A 47 -6.95 -16.40 0.36
CA GLU A 47 -7.98 -16.94 -0.53
C GLU A 47 -9.29 -16.16 -0.44
N TYR A 48 -9.79 -15.96 0.78
CA TYR A 48 -11.16 -15.47 0.98
C TYR A 48 -11.28 -13.96 1.08
N GLU A 49 -10.21 -13.24 1.45
CA GLU A 49 -10.28 -11.79 1.70
C GLU A 49 -9.45 -10.99 0.69
N LEU A 50 -8.27 -11.48 0.29
CA LEU A 50 -7.36 -10.72 -0.57
C LEU A 50 -7.46 -11.06 -2.05
N TYR A 51 -7.54 -12.34 -2.42
CA TYR A 51 -7.25 -12.79 -3.78
C TYR A 51 -8.11 -12.09 -4.83
N ASP A 52 -9.44 -12.18 -4.69
CA ASP A 52 -10.37 -11.61 -5.68
C ASP A 52 -10.39 -10.09 -5.65
N GLN A 53 -10.27 -9.47 -4.46
CA GLN A 53 -10.24 -8.01 -4.33
C GLN A 53 -9.02 -7.41 -5.04
N VAL A 54 -7.84 -7.98 -4.79
CA VAL A 54 -6.60 -7.56 -5.43
C VAL A 54 -6.64 -7.88 -6.92
N LYS A 55 -7.16 -9.03 -7.31
CA LYS A 55 -7.34 -9.40 -8.72
C LYS A 55 -8.20 -8.37 -9.47
N SER A 56 -9.36 -8.00 -8.93
CA SER A 56 -10.25 -7.01 -9.53
C SER A 56 -9.62 -5.61 -9.61
N LEU A 57 -8.84 -5.20 -8.59
CA LEU A 57 -8.08 -3.95 -8.64
C LEU A 57 -7.05 -3.96 -9.76
N LEU A 58 -6.34 -5.07 -9.92
CA LEU A 58 -5.36 -5.21 -10.99
C LEU A 58 -6.02 -5.20 -12.37
N GLU A 59 -7.14 -5.91 -12.55
CA GLU A 59 -7.90 -5.89 -13.81
C GLU A 59 -8.37 -4.48 -14.17
N ARG A 60 -8.78 -3.69 -13.16
CA ARG A 60 -9.27 -2.32 -13.36
C ARG A 60 -8.15 -1.33 -13.67
N TYR A 61 -7.02 -1.39 -12.96
CA TYR A 61 -6.00 -0.34 -12.97
C TYR A 61 -4.68 -0.73 -13.63
N ASN A 62 -4.51 -1.99 -14.05
CA ASN A 62 -3.33 -2.47 -14.78
C ASN A 62 -3.67 -2.83 -16.23
N GLN A 63 -3.74 -1.81 -17.09
CA GLN A 63 -4.15 -1.90 -18.50
C GLN A 63 -3.30 -2.85 -19.38
N ASN A 64 -2.15 -3.34 -18.89
CA ASN A 64 -1.18 -4.07 -19.71
C ASN A 64 -1.05 -5.57 -19.37
N SER A 65 -1.79 -6.11 -18.39
CA SER A 65 -1.62 -7.52 -17.98
C SER A 65 -2.79 -8.42 -18.40
N LYS A 66 -2.50 -9.44 -19.22
CA LYS A 66 -3.46 -10.46 -19.66
C LYS A 66 -3.82 -11.47 -18.55
N SER A 67 -3.02 -11.56 -17.50
CA SER A 67 -3.27 -12.41 -16.34
C SER A 67 -2.87 -11.68 -15.07
N GLN A 68 -3.71 -11.77 -14.05
CA GLN A 68 -3.41 -11.18 -12.76
C GLN A 68 -2.92 -12.26 -11.81
N HIS A 69 -1.82 -11.94 -11.14
CA HIS A 69 -1.16 -12.84 -10.19
C HIS A 69 -1.08 -12.18 -8.80
N PRO A 70 -2.20 -12.08 -8.04
CA PRO A 70 -2.18 -11.57 -6.67
C PRO A 70 -1.22 -12.32 -5.74
N GLU A 71 -0.90 -13.59 -6.04
CA GLU A 71 0.04 -14.41 -5.27
C GLU A 71 1.45 -13.82 -5.22
N TYR A 72 1.89 -13.14 -6.29
CA TYR A 72 3.23 -12.56 -6.34
C TYR A 72 3.43 -11.34 -5.44
N PRO A 73 2.62 -10.26 -5.52
CA PRO A 73 2.76 -9.15 -4.58
C PRO A 73 2.52 -9.63 -3.14
N PHE A 74 1.55 -10.52 -2.90
CA PHE A 74 1.29 -11.08 -1.58
C PHE A 74 2.52 -11.76 -0.96
N TRP A 75 3.17 -12.65 -1.71
CA TRP A 75 4.35 -13.37 -1.23
C TRP A 75 5.60 -12.48 -1.15
N ARG A 76 5.83 -11.64 -2.17
CA ARG A 76 7.07 -10.87 -2.31
C ARG A 76 7.13 -9.64 -1.41
N LEU A 77 6.00 -9.14 -0.90
CA LEU A 77 6.00 -8.02 0.05
C LEU A 77 6.80 -8.31 1.33
N GLN A 78 6.97 -9.58 1.69
CA GLN A 78 7.82 -9.99 2.82
C GLN A 78 9.26 -9.43 2.69
N LYS A 79 9.76 -9.30 1.46
CA LYS A 79 11.11 -8.77 1.17
C LYS A 79 11.23 -7.25 1.38
N ASP A 80 10.12 -6.54 1.53
CA ASP A 80 10.09 -5.09 1.80
C ASP A 80 10.12 -4.79 3.32
N GLY A 81 9.97 -5.83 4.15
CA GLY A 81 10.29 -5.81 5.57
C GLY A 81 9.20 -5.26 6.50
N PHE A 82 8.07 -4.79 5.96
CA PHE A 82 6.88 -4.38 6.73
C PHE A 82 5.71 -5.38 6.66
N TRP A 83 5.79 -6.35 5.75
CA TRP A 83 4.77 -7.37 5.54
C TRP A 83 5.23 -8.72 6.09
N GLU A 84 4.28 -9.54 6.55
CA GLU A 84 4.50 -10.93 6.90
C GLU A 84 3.41 -11.83 6.30
N VAL A 85 3.78 -13.06 5.96
CA VAL A 85 2.85 -14.11 5.57
C VAL A 85 2.98 -15.27 6.55
N LYS A 86 1.87 -15.67 7.15
CA LYS A 86 1.75 -16.87 7.98
C LYS A 86 1.12 -17.98 7.15
N ILE A 87 1.71 -19.16 7.23
CA ILE A 87 1.23 -20.37 6.56
C ILE A 87 1.10 -21.47 7.60
N GLN A 88 0.06 -22.30 7.50
CA GLN A 88 -0.15 -23.42 8.43
C GLN A 88 0.66 -24.66 8.05
N LYS A 89 1.09 -24.73 6.79
CA LYS A 89 1.87 -25.83 6.23
C LYS A 89 2.97 -25.25 5.37
N GLU A 90 4.11 -25.94 5.33
CA GLU A 90 5.23 -25.55 4.50
C GLU A 90 4.82 -25.53 3.01
N VAL A 91 5.24 -24.50 2.29
CA VAL A 91 4.91 -24.29 0.89
C VAL A 91 6.15 -24.52 0.04
N SER A 92 6.09 -25.49 -0.86
CA SER A 92 7.12 -25.68 -1.88
C SER A 92 7.13 -24.48 -2.82
N LEU A 93 8.29 -23.82 -2.92
CA LEU A 93 8.49 -22.65 -3.76
C LEU A 93 8.85 -23.03 -5.20
N THR A 94 8.55 -22.14 -6.14
CA THR A 94 9.05 -22.22 -7.51
C THR A 94 10.57 -21.99 -7.54
N SER A 95 11.20 -22.27 -8.69
CA SER A 95 12.62 -21.95 -8.92
C SER A 95 12.95 -20.46 -8.76
N SER A 96 11.97 -19.57 -8.92
CA SER A 96 12.10 -18.13 -8.68
C SER A 96 11.91 -17.71 -7.20
N GLY A 97 11.66 -18.67 -6.30
CA GLY A 97 11.43 -18.44 -4.88
C GLY A 97 10.03 -17.89 -4.56
N ASP A 98 9.06 -18.09 -5.45
CA ASP A 98 7.68 -17.65 -5.27
C ASP A 98 6.78 -18.80 -4.81
N ALA A 99 5.78 -18.48 -3.98
CA ALA A 99 4.79 -19.46 -3.55
C ALA A 99 3.67 -19.59 -4.61
N PRO A 100 3.40 -20.79 -5.14
CA PRO A 100 2.30 -20.99 -6.08
C PRO A 100 0.94 -20.71 -5.43
N LYS A 101 0.00 -20.09 -6.18
CA LYS A 101 -1.37 -19.81 -5.70
C LYS A 101 -2.02 -20.98 -4.97
N LYS A 102 -2.04 -22.15 -5.62
CA LYS A 102 -2.65 -23.37 -5.08
C LYS A 102 -2.10 -23.74 -3.70
N LYS A 103 -0.79 -23.55 -3.49
CA LYS A 103 -0.13 -23.84 -2.21
C LYS A 103 -0.45 -22.80 -1.14
N LEU A 104 -0.63 -21.54 -1.50
CA LEU A 104 -1.10 -20.51 -0.56
C LEU A 104 -2.53 -20.79 -0.09
N PHE A 105 -3.40 -21.28 -0.98
CA PHE A 105 -4.76 -21.69 -0.62
C PHE A 105 -4.74 -22.93 0.29
N GLU A 106 -4.02 -24.00 -0.11
CA GLU A 106 -3.90 -25.24 0.67
C GLU A 106 -3.31 -25.02 2.08
N SER A 107 -2.42 -24.03 2.25
CA SER A 107 -1.79 -23.69 3.52
C SER A 107 -2.58 -22.67 4.35
N LYS A 108 -3.76 -22.24 3.87
CA LYS A 108 -4.58 -21.17 4.45
C LYS A 108 -3.74 -19.94 4.78
N ALA A 109 -2.96 -19.50 3.80
CA ALA A 109 -2.02 -18.40 3.99
C ALA A 109 -2.75 -17.14 4.44
N GLU A 110 -2.22 -16.49 5.47
CA GLU A 110 -2.68 -15.21 5.96
C GLU A 110 -1.55 -14.19 5.83
N GLY A 111 -1.84 -12.96 5.40
CA GLY A 111 -0.81 -11.93 5.27
C GLY A 111 -1.29 -10.59 5.77
N GLY A 112 -0.35 -9.76 6.19
CA GLY A 112 -0.64 -8.43 6.70
C GLY A 112 0.62 -7.69 7.10
N PHE A 113 0.43 -6.48 7.62
CA PHE A 113 1.52 -5.71 8.18
C PHE A 113 2.06 -6.41 9.43
N LYS A 114 3.39 -6.34 9.63
CA LYS A 114 4.02 -6.80 10.87
C LYS A 114 3.41 -6.07 12.08
N PRO A 115 3.35 -6.72 13.26
CA PRO A 115 2.70 -6.16 14.46
C PRO A 115 3.06 -4.69 14.72
N LEU A 116 4.35 -4.37 14.76
CA LEU A 116 4.86 -3.00 14.96
C LEU A 116 4.20 -1.94 14.06
N PHE A 117 3.98 -2.26 12.79
CA PHE A 117 3.38 -1.34 11.83
C PHE A 117 1.86 -1.32 11.93
N TYR A 118 1.24 -2.47 12.13
CA TYR A 118 -0.21 -2.56 12.29
C TYR A 118 -0.70 -1.84 13.54
N ASP A 119 -0.06 -2.06 14.69
CA ASP A 119 -0.48 -1.51 15.97
C ASP A 119 -0.54 0.02 15.88
N LYS A 120 0.47 0.64 15.25
CA LYS A 120 0.48 2.08 14.99
C LYS A 120 -0.69 2.55 14.13
N LEU A 121 -0.97 1.87 13.01
CA LEU A 121 -2.08 2.22 12.11
C LEU A 121 -3.46 1.99 12.75
N SER A 122 -3.55 1.04 13.68
CA SER A 122 -4.78 0.75 14.41
C SER A 122 -5.07 1.81 15.49
N CYS A 123 -4.03 2.42 16.06
CA CYS A 123 -4.14 3.50 17.04
C CYS A 123 -4.49 4.85 16.40
N ASP A 124 -3.91 5.16 15.24
CA ASP A 124 -4.16 6.41 14.53
C ASP A 124 -4.50 6.16 13.06
N LYS A 125 -5.78 6.30 12.74
CA LYS A 125 -6.31 6.09 11.39
C LYS A 125 -6.02 7.25 10.45
N HIS A 126 -5.68 8.44 10.93
CA HIS A 126 -5.34 9.59 10.07
C HIS A 126 -4.06 9.33 9.28
N ILE A 127 -3.11 8.62 9.89
CA ILE A 127 -1.85 8.20 9.27
C ILE A 127 -2.10 7.32 8.04
N ILE A 128 -3.20 6.57 8.00
CA ILE A 128 -3.52 5.69 6.86
C ILE A 128 -3.76 6.49 5.58
N ASP A 129 -4.46 7.62 5.67
CA ASP A 129 -4.72 8.48 4.51
C ASP A 129 -3.42 9.13 4.02
N LEU A 130 -2.58 9.63 4.94
CA LEU A 130 -1.26 10.19 4.61
C LEU A 130 -0.36 9.17 3.90
N LEU A 131 -0.23 7.95 4.45
CA LEU A 131 0.58 6.90 3.84
C LEU A 131 0.04 6.45 2.49
N SER A 132 -1.30 6.42 2.33
CA SER A 132 -1.93 6.10 1.05
C SER A 132 -1.62 7.16 0.01
N LEU A 133 -1.62 8.45 0.37
CA LEU A 133 -1.24 9.54 -0.53
C LEU A 133 0.23 9.49 -0.91
N SER A 134 1.14 9.27 0.04
CA SER A 134 2.58 9.12 -0.25
C SER A 134 2.86 7.93 -1.17
N LEU A 135 2.17 6.80 -0.96
CA LEU A 135 2.26 5.63 -1.84
C LEU A 135 1.71 5.92 -3.24
N LEU A 136 0.59 6.64 -3.34
CA LEU A 136 -0.01 7.03 -4.62
C LEU A 136 0.92 7.91 -5.44
N LYS A 137 1.45 8.98 -4.83
CA LYS A 137 2.39 9.91 -5.46
C LYS A 137 3.64 9.21 -5.97
N ALA A 138 4.16 8.25 -5.22
CA ALA A 138 5.39 7.55 -5.57
C ALA A 138 5.25 6.52 -6.70
N HIS A 139 4.08 5.89 -6.85
CA HIS A 139 3.95 4.69 -7.71
C HIS A 139 2.92 4.79 -8.84
N PHE A 140 2.15 5.87 -8.92
CA PHE A 140 1.09 6.03 -9.91
C PHE A 140 1.15 7.38 -10.62
N THR A 141 0.69 7.42 -11.87
CA THR A 141 0.48 8.68 -12.60
C THR A 141 -0.70 9.45 -12.00
N GLU A 142 -0.71 10.78 -12.13
CA GLU A 142 -1.77 11.65 -11.56
C GLU A 142 -3.19 11.18 -11.88
N ASN A 143 -3.44 10.77 -13.14
CA ASN A 143 -4.75 10.26 -13.55
C ASN A 143 -5.17 9.01 -12.73
N LEU A 144 -4.23 8.09 -12.48
CA LEU A 144 -4.50 6.92 -11.64
C LEU A 144 -4.61 7.29 -10.16
N GLN A 145 -3.84 8.27 -9.68
CA GLN A 145 -3.95 8.76 -8.30
C GLN A 145 -5.37 9.23 -8.00
N ASN A 146 -5.94 10.11 -8.84
CA ASN A 146 -7.31 10.63 -8.66
C ASN A 146 -8.36 9.51 -8.66
N ALA A 147 -8.21 8.53 -9.55
CA ALA A 147 -9.12 7.40 -9.62
C ALA A 147 -9.06 6.52 -8.36
N LEU A 148 -7.86 6.32 -7.80
CA LEU A 148 -7.64 5.51 -6.62
C LEU A 148 -8.01 6.24 -5.32
N ILE A 149 -7.77 7.54 -5.21
CA ILE A 149 -8.24 8.40 -4.11
C ILE A 149 -9.75 8.26 -3.96
N LYS A 150 -10.48 8.41 -5.08
CA LYS A 150 -11.94 8.26 -5.09
C LYS A 150 -12.37 6.84 -4.75
N TYR A 151 -11.70 5.83 -5.29
CA TYR A 151 -12.06 4.42 -5.06
C TYR A 151 -11.89 3.99 -3.60
N PHE A 152 -10.83 4.43 -2.94
CA PHE A 152 -10.51 4.05 -1.56
C PHE A 152 -11.01 5.05 -0.52
N GLU A 153 -11.72 6.10 -0.93
CA GLU A 153 -12.21 7.17 -0.06
C GLU A 153 -11.08 7.75 0.82
N ILE A 154 -9.94 8.04 0.17
CA ILE A 154 -8.77 8.62 0.83
C ILE A 154 -9.04 10.11 1.07
N ASN A 155 -8.95 10.54 2.33
CA ASN A 155 -9.15 11.94 2.67
C ASN A 155 -7.94 12.76 2.23
N LEU A 156 -8.19 13.82 1.47
CA LEU A 156 -7.16 14.75 1.00
C LEU A 156 -6.82 15.85 2.02
N THR A 157 -7.63 15.99 3.06
CA THR A 157 -7.41 17.00 4.10
C THR A 157 -6.14 16.67 4.87
N PRO A 158 -5.14 17.59 4.87
CA PRO A 158 -4.06 17.53 5.84
C PRO A 158 -4.67 17.59 7.24
N LEU A 159 -3.98 17.03 8.24
CA LEU A 159 -4.24 17.38 9.63
C LEU A 159 -4.35 18.92 9.74
N GLY A 160 -5.26 19.38 10.60
CA GLY A 160 -5.74 20.76 10.68
C GLY A 160 -4.75 21.87 10.29
N THR A 161 -5.22 22.77 9.44
CA THR A 161 -4.58 24.00 8.99
C THR A 161 -4.33 25.04 10.11
N GLU A 162 -4.42 24.67 11.39
CA GLU A 162 -4.26 25.62 12.49
C GLU A 162 -2.96 25.45 13.30
N ASN A 163 -2.21 24.34 13.19
CA ASN A 163 -1.01 24.13 14.03
C ASN A 163 0.24 23.56 13.31
N LEU A 164 0.23 23.41 11.98
CA LEU A 164 1.34 22.76 11.24
C LEU A 164 2.52 23.70 10.90
N SER A 165 2.37 25.02 10.99
CA SER A 165 3.44 25.97 10.65
C SER A 165 4.61 25.93 11.64
N GLU A 166 4.36 25.66 12.92
CA GLU A 166 5.41 25.58 13.96
C GLU A 166 6.10 24.20 13.99
N ASP A 167 5.38 23.12 13.68
CA ASP A 167 5.92 21.75 13.80
C ASP A 167 6.68 21.31 12.53
N LEU A 168 6.24 21.72 11.34
CA LEU A 168 6.90 21.35 10.08
C LEU A 168 8.18 22.15 9.81
N SER A 169 8.26 23.41 10.27
CA SER A 169 9.48 24.22 10.16
C SER A 169 10.65 23.64 10.99
N THR A 170 10.34 22.82 12.00
CA THR A 170 11.34 22.25 12.90
C THR A 170 11.81 20.84 12.47
N GLN A 171 11.05 20.10 11.65
CA GLN A 171 11.38 18.71 11.33
C GLN A 171 11.54 18.34 9.86
N PHE A 172 10.96 19.05 8.91
CA PHE A 172 11.10 18.68 7.50
C PHE A 172 11.16 19.89 6.57
N ASN A 173 12.27 19.99 5.85
CA ASN A 173 12.53 21.03 4.86
C ASN A 173 11.68 20.81 3.59
N TYR A 174 10.35 20.92 3.69
CA TYR A 174 9.36 20.81 2.61
C TYR A 174 8.93 22.19 2.05
N GLY A 175 9.81 23.19 2.12
CA GLY A 175 9.48 24.59 1.84
C GLY A 175 8.90 24.90 0.46
N SER A 176 9.18 24.11 -0.59
CA SER A 176 8.69 24.42 -1.94
C SER A 176 7.34 23.77 -2.29
N LEU A 177 6.95 22.69 -1.62
CA LEU A 177 5.79 21.87 -2.00
C LEU A 177 4.49 22.31 -1.31
N LEU A 178 4.60 22.96 -0.15
CA LEU A 178 3.44 23.54 0.54
C LEU A 178 2.94 24.81 -0.17
N GLU A 179 3.82 25.60 -0.78
CA GLU A 179 3.40 26.81 -1.50
C GLU A 179 2.61 26.50 -2.78
N GLU A 180 3.01 25.47 -3.55
CA GLU A 180 2.25 25.04 -4.74
C GLU A 180 0.85 24.52 -4.38
N LEU A 181 0.74 23.72 -3.31
CA LEU A 181 -0.54 23.16 -2.87
C LEU A 181 -1.50 24.20 -2.28
N ILE A 182 -0.97 25.24 -1.60
CA ILE A 182 -1.80 26.32 -1.06
C ILE A 182 -2.31 27.25 -2.17
N SER A 183 -1.51 27.45 -3.23
CA SER A 183 -1.88 28.29 -4.37
C SER A 183 -3.00 27.70 -5.25
N GLU A 184 -3.13 26.37 -5.32
CA GLU A 184 -4.20 25.70 -6.08
C GLU A 184 -5.55 25.67 -5.35
N PHE A 185 -5.56 25.80 -4.01
CA PHE A 185 -6.79 25.77 -3.20
C PHE A 185 -7.44 27.15 -2.98
N HIS A 186 -6.77 28.24 -3.37
CA HIS A 186 -7.29 29.63 -3.26
C HIS A 186 -7.72 30.24 -4.60
N MET A 187 -8.07 29.43 -5.60
CA MET A 187 -8.67 29.89 -6.86
C MET A 187 -10.09 29.39 -7.07
#